data_AF-A0A7S0G527-F1
#
_entry.id   AF-A0A7S0G527-F1
#
_cell.length_a   1.000
_cell.length_b   1.000
_cell.length_c   1.000
_cell.angle_alpha   90.00
_cell.angle_beta   90.00
_cell.angle_gamma   90.00
#
_symmetry.space_group_name_H-M   'P 1'
#
loop_
_entity.id
_entity.type
_entity.pdbx_description
1 polymer ?
#
loop_
_entity_poly.entity_id
_entity_poly.type
_entity_poly.pdbx_seq_one_letter_code
_entity_poly.pdbx_strand_id
1 'polypeptide(L)'
;AGRYPYIEFDNMIVDNTCMQMASKPQQFDVMVMPNLYGNIITNIACGLAGGQGLFPGANFSPTAAIFEQATRHAAKSIGGMDVANPSATILAGAMMLRYLKLNEHASAIE
;
A
#
# COMPACT_ATOMS: atom_id res chain seq x y z
N ALA A 1 3.51 5.45 21.37
CA ALA A 1 3.68 4.20 22.15
C ALA A 1 2.88 4.21 23.46
N GLY A 2 3.12 5.11 24.42
CA GLY A 2 2.57 4.98 25.79
C GLY A 2 1.05 4.88 25.97
N ARG A 3 0.22 5.30 24.99
CA ARG A 3 -1.25 5.12 25.01
C ARG A 3 -1.72 3.72 24.59
N TYR A 4 -0.85 2.94 23.97
CA TYR A 4 -1.14 1.62 23.39
C TYR A 4 -0.04 0.62 23.81
N PRO A 5 0.03 0.22 25.09
CA PRO A 5 1.14 -0.58 25.63
C PRO A 5 1.20 -2.01 25.11
N TYR A 6 0.13 -2.49 24.47
CA TYR A 6 0.04 -3.82 23.87
C TYR A 6 0.58 -3.88 22.44
N ILE A 7 0.96 -2.74 21.85
CA ILE A 7 1.60 -2.67 20.53
C ILE A 7 3.08 -2.39 20.77
N GLU A 8 3.94 -3.31 20.33
CA GLU A 8 5.38 -3.13 20.35
C GLU A 8 5.76 -1.90 19.50
N PHE A 9 6.67 -1.08 20.01
CA PHE A 9 7.13 0.11 19.32
C PHE A 9 8.63 0.06 19.15
N ASP A 10 9.06 0.13 17.89
CA ASP A 10 10.46 0.27 17.50
C ASP A 10 10.62 1.45 16.52
N ASN A 11 11.86 1.92 16.35
CA ASN A 11 12.22 2.94 15.38
C ASN A 11 13.51 2.55 14.65
N MET A 12 13.56 2.87 13.36
CA MET A 12 14.70 2.55 12.51
C MET A 12 14.99 3.73 11.58
N ILE A 13 16.27 4.01 11.34
CA ILE A 13 16.67 5.03 10.36
C ILE A 13 16.34 4.51 8.95
N VAL A 14 15.91 5.41 8.06
CA VAL A 14 15.35 5.05 6.75
C VAL A 14 16.35 4.31 5.84
N ASP A 15 17.64 4.62 5.94
CA ASP A 15 18.70 3.95 5.18
C ASP A 15 18.83 2.47 5.59
N ASN A 16 18.89 2.19 6.89
CA ASN A 16 18.87 0.83 7.42
C ASN A 16 17.54 0.14 7.10
N THR A 17 16.42 0.87 7.17
CA THR A 17 15.10 0.34 6.79
C THR A 17 15.09 -0.16 5.34
N CYS A 18 15.62 0.62 4.40
CA CYS A 18 15.76 0.20 3.00
C CYS A 18 16.65 -1.05 2.85
N MET A 19 17.77 -1.13 3.58
CA MET A 19 18.61 -2.33 3.59
C MET A 19 17.88 -3.57 4.13
N GLN A 20 17.15 -3.42 5.24
CA GLN A 20 16.39 -4.50 5.87
C GLN A 20 15.21 -4.96 5.03
N MET A 21 14.54 -4.05 4.31
CA MET A 21 13.48 -4.39 3.36
C MET A 21 14.02 -5.27 2.23
N ALA A 22 15.23 -5.02 1.74
CA ALA A 22 15.84 -5.83 0.69
C ALA A 22 16.35 -7.20 1.19
N SER A 23 16.79 -7.30 2.45
CA SER A 23 17.42 -8.51 2.98
C SER A 23 16.46 -9.43 3.75
N LYS A 24 15.63 -8.88 4.65
CA LYS A 24 14.70 -9.61 5.50
C LYS A 24 13.44 -8.77 5.76
N PRO A 25 12.57 -8.57 4.76
CA PRO A 25 11.38 -7.73 4.90
C PRO A 25 10.34 -8.29 5.90
N GLN A 26 10.37 -9.60 6.19
CA GLN A 26 9.39 -10.26 7.07
C GLN A 26 9.53 -9.87 8.54
N GLN A 27 10.55 -9.08 8.91
CA GLN A 27 10.70 -8.56 10.26
C GLN A 27 9.75 -7.38 10.55
N PHE A 28 9.19 -6.76 9.51
CA PHE A 28 8.30 -5.61 9.65
C PHE A 28 6.85 -6.03 9.77
N ASP A 29 6.11 -5.31 10.63
CA ASP A 29 4.67 -5.43 10.78
C ASP A 29 3.99 -4.14 10.27
N VAL A 30 3.77 -3.16 11.15
CA VAL A 30 3.21 -1.86 10.78
C VAL A 30 4.30 -0.80 10.74
N MET A 31 4.40 -0.08 9.62
CA MET A 31 5.38 0.99 9.45
C MET A 31 4.67 2.35 9.34
N VAL A 32 5.09 3.32 10.16
CA VAL A 32 4.62 4.70 10.12
C VAL A 32 5.78 5.64 9.86
N MET A 33 5.62 6.56 8.91
CA MET A 33 6.70 7.45 8.50
C MET A 33 6.18 8.73 7.83
N PRO A 34 7.00 9.80 7.77
CA PRO A 34 6.69 10.99 6.98
C PRO A 34 6.56 10.70 5.48
N ASN A 35 5.91 11.63 4.76
CA ASN A 35 5.53 11.49 3.36
C ASN A 35 6.65 10.96 2.44
N LEU A 36 7.83 11.58 2.49
CA LEU A 36 8.96 11.20 1.62
C LEU A 36 9.39 9.75 1.82
N TYR A 37 9.56 9.32 3.07
CA TYR A 37 9.96 7.95 3.37
C TYR A 37 8.86 6.96 3.01
N GLY A 38 7.60 7.35 3.20
CA GLY A 38 6.44 6.56 2.79
C GLY A 38 6.46 6.25 1.30
N ASN A 39 6.78 7.24 0.47
CA ASN A 39 6.88 7.04 -0.97
C ASN A 39 8.03 6.07 -1.34
N ILE A 40 9.19 6.18 -0.70
CA ILE A 40 10.34 5.30 -0.95
C ILE A 40 10.00 3.86 -0.54
N ILE A 41 9.56 3.66 0.70
CA ILE A 41 9.31 2.33 1.25
C ILE A 41 8.13 1.64 0.55
N THR A 42 7.07 2.38 0.18
CA THR A 42 5.93 1.81 -0.58
C THR A 42 6.38 1.26 -1.93
N ASN A 43 7.25 1.97 -2.66
CA ASN A 43 7.77 1.49 -3.93
C ASN A 43 8.66 0.26 -3.77
N ILE A 44 9.52 0.24 -2.74
CA ILE A 44 10.36 -0.93 -2.42
C ILE A 44 9.48 -2.14 -2.09
N ALA A 45 8.48 -1.97 -1.21
CA ALA A 45 7.56 -3.03 -0.82
C ALA A 45 6.78 -3.60 -2.01
N CYS A 46 6.21 -2.72 -2.86
CA CYS A 46 5.51 -3.16 -4.07
C CYS A 46 6.46 -3.89 -5.03
N GLY A 47 7.69 -3.41 -5.20
CA GLY A 47 8.70 -4.06 -6.03
C GLY A 47 9.07 -5.46 -5.54
N LEU A 48 9.24 -5.63 -4.22
CA LEU A 48 9.57 -6.92 -3.60
C LEU A 48 8.44 -7.94 -3.74
N ALA A 49 7.19 -7.49 -3.65
CA ALA A 49 6.03 -8.38 -3.59
C ALA A 49 5.38 -8.69 -4.96
N GLY A 50 5.93 -8.18 -6.07
CA GLY A 50 5.50 -8.57 -7.42
C GLY A 50 5.23 -7.42 -8.40
N GLY A 51 5.41 -6.17 -7.98
CA GLY A 51 5.37 -4.99 -8.82
C GLY A 51 4.20 -4.04 -8.57
N GLN A 52 4.25 -2.90 -9.27
CA GLN A 52 3.38 -1.74 -9.09
C GLN A 52 1.88 -2.01 -9.36
N GLY A 53 1.57 -2.92 -10.28
CA GLY A 53 0.19 -3.18 -10.74
C GLY A 53 -0.64 -4.09 -9.85
N LEU A 54 -0.12 -4.52 -8.70
CA LEU A 54 -0.77 -5.52 -7.83
C LEU A 54 -1.39 -4.96 -6.57
N PHE A 55 -0.82 -3.89 -6.01
CA PHE A 55 -1.15 -3.46 -4.65
C PHE A 55 -2.11 -2.26 -4.65
N PRO A 56 -3.25 -2.35 -3.95
CA PRO A 56 -4.16 -1.23 -3.77
C PRO A 56 -3.66 -0.27 -2.68
N GLY A 57 -4.12 0.97 -2.72
CA GLY A 57 -3.83 2.02 -1.76
C GLY A 57 -5.09 2.78 -1.35
N ALA A 58 -5.03 3.43 -0.19
CA ALA A 58 -6.12 4.25 0.33
C ALA A 58 -5.58 5.48 1.04
N ASN A 59 -6.29 6.59 0.88
CA ASN A 59 -6.03 7.86 1.53
C ASN A 59 -7.25 8.24 2.35
N PHE A 60 -7.04 8.51 3.64
CA PHE A 60 -8.11 8.82 4.56
C PHE A 60 -7.99 10.27 5.05
N SER A 61 -9.15 10.90 5.19
CA SER A 61 -9.34 12.18 5.86
C SER A 61 -10.52 12.04 6.83
N PRO A 62 -10.75 13.01 7.73
CA PRO A 62 -11.89 12.95 8.65
C PRO A 62 -13.26 12.90 7.96
N THR A 63 -13.37 13.36 6.71
CA THR A 63 -14.65 13.51 6.00
C THR A 63 -14.74 12.71 4.70
N ALA A 64 -13.64 12.15 4.21
CA ALA A 64 -13.58 11.47 2.92
C ALA A 64 -12.50 10.38 2.90
N ALA A 65 -12.71 9.38 2.05
CA ALA A 65 -11.75 8.34 1.73
C ALA A 65 -11.58 8.22 0.21
N ILE A 66 -10.35 8.13 -0.26
CA ILE A 66 -10.00 7.95 -1.67
C ILE A 66 -9.22 6.67 -1.82
N PHE A 67 -9.63 5.81 -2.74
CA PHE A 67 -9.00 4.52 -3.04
C PHE A 67 -8.32 4.61 -4.41
N GLU A 68 -7.07 4.18 -4.48
CA GLU A 68 -6.21 4.30 -5.65
C GLU A 68 -5.20 3.14 -5.69
N GLN A 69 -4.27 3.16 -6.65
CA GLN A 69 -3.15 2.22 -6.67
C GLN A 69 -2.11 2.63 -5.60
N ALA A 70 -1.46 1.65 -4.95
CA ALA A 70 -0.44 1.94 -3.94
C ALA A 70 0.72 2.77 -4.49
N THR A 71 1.11 2.50 -5.74
CA THR A 71 2.14 3.26 -6.45
C THR A 71 1.50 4.24 -7.44
N ARG A 72 1.86 5.51 -7.34
CA ARG A 72 1.28 6.59 -8.18
C ARG A 72 2.02 6.81 -9.50
N HIS A 73 2.63 5.77 -10.06
CA HIS A 73 3.35 5.89 -11.33
C HIS A 73 2.34 5.84 -12.49
N ALA A 74 2.28 6.89 -13.30
CA ALA A 74 1.24 7.04 -14.32
C ALA A 74 1.35 6.07 -15.51
N ALA A 75 2.45 5.31 -15.62
CA ALA A 75 2.70 4.29 -16.64
C ALA A 75 2.29 4.73 -18.07
N LYS A 76 2.56 5.99 -18.44
CA LYS A 76 2.07 6.59 -19.71
C LYS A 76 2.56 5.85 -20.95
N SER A 77 3.67 5.14 -20.87
CA SER A 77 4.25 4.35 -21.96
C SER A 77 3.37 3.19 -22.43
N ILE A 78 2.47 2.68 -21.59
CA ILE A 78 1.57 1.56 -21.91
C ILE A 78 0.11 1.98 -22.13
N GLY A 79 -0.16 3.29 -22.16
CA GLY A 79 -1.51 3.83 -22.36
C GLY A 79 -2.08 3.45 -23.72
N GLY A 80 -3.28 2.86 -23.74
CA GLY A 80 -3.97 2.47 -24.97
C GLY A 80 -3.47 1.15 -25.60
N MET A 81 -2.58 0.43 -24.93
CA MET A 81 -2.02 -0.83 -25.44
C MET A 81 -2.74 -2.09 -24.95
N ASP A 82 -3.69 -1.96 -24.02
CA ASP A 82 -4.41 -3.09 -23.39
C ASP A 82 -3.50 -4.13 -22.71
N VAL A 83 -2.38 -3.67 -22.13
CA VAL A 83 -1.38 -4.51 -21.43
C VAL A 83 -1.25 -4.18 -19.94
N ALA A 84 -2.05 -3.24 -19.43
CA ALA A 84 -1.98 -2.82 -18.03
C ALA A 84 -2.57 -3.89 -17.11
N ASN A 85 -1.92 -4.16 -15.97
CA ASN A 85 -2.47 -5.05 -14.96
C ASN A 85 -3.57 -4.31 -14.15
N PRO A 86 -4.84 -4.75 -14.19
CA PRO A 86 -5.93 -4.06 -13.51
C PRO A 86 -6.06 -4.42 -12.02
N SER A 87 -5.33 -5.42 -11.52
CA SER A 87 -5.53 -5.99 -10.18
C SER A 87 -5.46 -4.95 -9.07
N ALA A 88 -4.46 -4.05 -9.07
CA ALA A 88 -4.37 -3.00 -8.05
C ALA A 88 -5.61 -2.10 -8.01
N THR A 89 -6.16 -1.74 -9.17
CA THR A 89 -7.35 -0.89 -9.26
C THR A 89 -8.60 -1.63 -8.82
N ILE A 90 -8.75 -2.90 -9.21
CA ILE A 90 -9.88 -3.75 -8.80
C ILE A 90 -9.88 -3.94 -7.29
N LEU A 91 -8.71 -4.25 -6.70
CA LEU A 91 -8.56 -4.41 -5.25
C LEU A 91 -8.78 -3.09 -4.51
N ALA A 92 -8.41 -1.95 -5.09
CA ALA A 92 -8.74 -0.64 -4.52
C ALA A 92 -10.27 -0.42 -4.50
N GLY A 93 -10.97 -0.89 -5.54
CA GLY A 93 -12.43 -0.95 -5.57
C GLY A 93 -13.01 -1.87 -4.48
N ALA A 94 -12.41 -3.04 -4.25
CA ALA A 94 -12.81 -3.91 -3.15
C ALA A 94 -12.62 -3.24 -1.78
N MET A 95 -11.49 -2.56 -1.55
CA MET A 95 -11.26 -1.77 -0.33
C MET A 95 -12.32 -0.67 -0.14
N MET A 96 -12.72 0.01 -1.22
CA MET A 96 -13.80 0.98 -1.19
C MET A 96 -15.13 0.35 -0.78
N LEU A 97 -15.48 -0.81 -1.34
CA LEU A 97 -16.70 -1.53 -0.97
C LEU A 97 -16.69 -1.93 0.51
N ARG A 98 -15.55 -2.37 1.04
CA ARG A 98 -15.39 -2.62 2.49
C ARG A 98 -15.63 -1.36 3.32
N TYR A 99 -15.10 -0.22 2.88
CA TYR A 99 -15.33 1.07 3.54
C TYR A 99 -16.82 1.45 3.56
N LEU A 100 -17.54 1.19 2.46
CA LEU A 100 -18.98 1.40 2.33
C LEU A 100 -19.85 0.34 3.02
N LYS A 101 -19.24 -0.62 3.74
CA LYS A 101 -19.90 -1.75 4.43
C LYS A 101 -20.59 -2.75 3.49
N LEU A 102 -20.21 -2.76 2.21
CA LEU A 102 -20.65 -3.71 1.20
C LEU A 102 -19.72 -4.94 1.19
N ASN A 103 -19.64 -5.63 2.34
CA ASN A 103 -18.63 -6.67 2.58
C ASN A 103 -18.77 -7.89 1.68
N GLU A 104 -20.00 -8.32 1.36
CA GLU A 104 -20.23 -9.47 0.48
C GLU A 104 -19.69 -9.22 -0.93
N HIS A 105 -19.94 -8.03 -1.47
CA HIS A 105 -19.43 -7.62 -2.78
C HIS A 105 -17.91 -7.49 -2.79
N ALA A 106 -17.32 -6.93 -1.73
CA ALA A 106 -15.86 -6.85 -1.61
C ALA A 106 -15.22 -8.25 -1.59
N SER A 107 -15.75 -9.16 -0.77
CA SER A 107 -15.25 -10.54 -0.65
C SER A 107 -15.46 -11.38 -1.91
N ALA A 108 -16.40 -11.04 -2.78
CA ALA A 108 -16.58 -11.72 -4.06
C ALA A 108 -15.55 -11.27 -5.13
N ILE A 109 -14.92 -10.11 -4.93
CA ILE A 109 -13.93 -9.54 -5.85
C ILE A 109 -12.49 -9.93 -5.47
N GLU A 110 -12.21 -10.05 -4.16
CA GLU A 110 -10.91 -10.47 -3.60
C GLU A 110 -10.63 -11.96 -3.80
#